data_AF-A0A537RR76-F1
#
_entry.id   AF-A0A537RR76-F1
#
_cell.length_a   1.000
_cell.length_b   1.000
_cell.length_c   1.000
_cell.angle_alpha   90.00
_cell.angle_beta   90.00
_cell.angle_gamma   90.00
#
_symmetry.space_group_name_H-M   'P 1'
#
loop_
_entity.id
_entity.type
_entity.pdbx_description
1 polymer ?
#
loop_
_entity_poly.entity_id
_entity_poly.type
_entity_poly.pdbx_seq_one_letter_code
_entity_poly.pdbx_strand_id
1 'polypeptide(L)'
;MAKQPRLPETPDGTQPSGAAPAPSYVVGYGLPPAHTRYKPGHRGCGGRPKRQRNVGTVLKDTLDERITIREGKRTRSVSKLDAIILRLVNDAASGNAKAQSNLITLMRSHGLIEPPQEATNTEPFTSDDLAIIADFLGRHGNQAEPTQPPESNEKPETGEAEPPSKEIKETKS
;
A
#
# COMPACT_ATOMS: atom_id res chain seq x y z
N MET A 1 -45.62 64.86 -42.33
CA MET A 1 -46.35 64.52 -41.08
C MET A 1 -46.74 63.04 -41.19
N ALA A 2 -46.65 62.18 -40.17
CA ALA A 2 -46.35 62.35 -38.75
C ALA A 2 -45.28 61.30 -38.33
N LYS A 3 -44.25 61.67 -37.55
CA LYS A 3 -44.23 61.63 -36.07
C LYS A 3 -44.11 60.20 -35.50
N GLN A 4 -42.88 59.75 -35.30
CA GLN A 4 -42.58 58.67 -34.33
C GLN A 4 -43.01 59.11 -32.92
N PRO A 5 -43.46 58.19 -32.07
CA PRO A 5 -43.29 58.36 -30.63
C PRO A 5 -42.79 57.09 -29.92
N ARG A 6 -41.59 57.23 -29.33
CA ARG A 6 -41.09 56.70 -28.05
C ARG A 6 -41.19 55.20 -27.70
N LEU A 7 -40.07 54.72 -27.14
CA LEU A 7 -39.98 53.49 -26.36
C LEU A 7 -40.97 53.54 -25.18
N PRO A 8 -41.53 52.38 -24.75
CA PRO A 8 -42.08 52.25 -23.41
C PRO A 8 -40.92 52.22 -22.40
N GLU A 9 -40.96 53.11 -21.41
CA GLU A 9 -40.07 53.02 -20.25
C GLU A 9 -40.48 51.86 -19.35
N THR A 10 -39.50 51.27 -18.66
CA THR A 10 -39.70 50.15 -17.73
C THR A 10 -40.37 50.62 -16.43
N PRO A 11 -41.58 50.15 -16.08
CA PRO A 11 -42.12 50.34 -14.75
C PRO A 11 -41.59 49.27 -13.79
N ASP A 12 -41.02 49.74 -12.70
CA ASP A 12 -40.95 49.15 -11.36
C ASP A 12 -41.04 47.61 -11.18
N GLY A 13 -39.94 47.06 -10.68
CA GLY A 13 -39.93 46.75 -9.24
C GLY A 13 -40.91 45.69 -8.74
N THR A 14 -41.35 44.75 -9.58
CA THR A 14 -42.17 43.62 -9.13
C THR A 14 -41.32 42.61 -8.36
N GLN A 15 -41.14 42.87 -7.06
CA GLN A 15 -40.66 41.88 -6.10
C GLN A 15 -41.76 40.84 -5.87
N PRO A 16 -41.51 39.54 -6.08
CA PRO A 16 -42.46 38.50 -5.70
C PRO A 16 -42.50 38.36 -4.17
N SER A 17 -43.37 39.13 -3.53
CA SER A 17 -43.78 38.92 -2.14
C SER A 17 -44.55 37.60 -2.05
N GLY A 18 -43.96 36.56 -1.44
CA GLY A 18 -44.60 35.24 -1.42
C GLY A 18 -43.73 34.06 -1.01
N ALA A 19 -42.74 34.23 -0.13
CA ALA A 19 -42.07 33.11 0.53
C ALA A 19 -41.67 33.52 1.96
N ALA A 20 -41.89 32.63 2.93
CA ALA A 20 -41.41 32.80 4.29
C ALA A 20 -39.87 33.03 4.28
N PRO A 21 -39.31 33.83 5.21
CA PRO A 21 -37.88 34.11 5.22
C PRO A 21 -37.12 32.79 5.32
N ALA A 22 -36.43 32.42 4.24
CA ALA A 22 -35.54 31.27 4.22
C ALA A 22 -34.55 31.43 5.39
N PRO A 23 -34.27 30.36 6.17
CA PRO A 23 -33.41 30.48 7.33
C PRO A 23 -32.08 31.09 6.92
N SER A 24 -31.67 32.15 7.62
CA SER A 24 -30.42 32.84 7.36
C SER A 24 -29.29 31.81 7.38
N TYR A 25 -28.55 31.71 6.27
CA TYR A 25 -27.50 30.70 6.13
C TYR A 25 -26.34 31.02 7.07
N VAL A 26 -26.37 30.44 8.26
CA VAL A 26 -25.33 30.62 9.28
C VAL A 26 -24.05 29.92 8.80
N VAL A 27 -23.00 30.72 8.62
CA VAL A 27 -21.66 30.22 8.29
C VAL A 27 -21.02 29.62 9.53
N GLY A 28 -20.40 28.46 9.40
CA GLY A 28 -19.77 27.74 10.50
C GLY A 28 -18.74 26.72 10.00
N TYR A 29 -18.13 25.98 10.93
CA TYR A 29 -17.18 24.92 10.55
C TYR A 29 -17.86 23.87 9.66
N GLY A 30 -17.28 23.59 8.49
CA GLY A 30 -17.87 22.71 7.48
C GLY A 30 -19.02 23.32 6.64
N LEU A 31 -19.48 24.54 6.94
CA LEU A 31 -20.56 25.25 6.21
C LEU A 31 -20.01 26.49 5.50
N PRO A 32 -19.40 26.35 4.30
CA PRO A 32 -18.81 27.47 3.57
C PRO A 32 -19.88 28.47 3.06
N PRO A 33 -19.61 29.79 3.05
CA PRO A 33 -20.58 30.82 2.68
C PRO A 33 -21.28 30.56 1.35
N ALA A 34 -22.62 30.66 1.33
CA ALA A 34 -23.42 30.25 0.17
C ALA A 34 -23.03 30.91 -1.16
N HIS A 35 -22.51 32.15 -1.11
CA HIS A 35 -22.09 32.95 -2.27
C HIS A 35 -20.70 32.60 -2.83
N THR A 36 -19.83 31.91 -2.07
CA THR A 36 -18.50 31.47 -2.55
C THR A 36 -18.48 30.01 -3.02
N ARG A 37 -19.55 29.24 -2.78
CA ARG A 37 -19.66 27.85 -3.22
C ARG A 37 -19.70 27.76 -4.74
N TYR A 38 -18.92 26.84 -5.31
CA TYR A 38 -19.04 26.48 -6.72
C TYR A 38 -20.43 25.91 -7.03
N LYS A 39 -21.02 26.35 -8.15
CA LYS A 39 -22.27 25.76 -8.66
C LYS A 39 -22.02 24.30 -9.09
N PRO A 40 -23.01 23.39 -8.97
CA PRO A 40 -22.92 22.05 -9.54
C PRO A 40 -22.50 22.09 -11.03
N GLY A 41 -21.52 21.27 -11.41
CA GLY A 41 -20.98 21.24 -12.77
C GLY A 41 -19.93 22.33 -13.10
N HIS A 42 -19.54 23.19 -12.16
CA HIS A 42 -18.46 24.16 -12.39
C HIS A 42 -17.11 23.45 -12.54
N ARG A 43 -16.37 23.77 -13.61
CA ARG A 43 -15.04 23.18 -13.90
C ARG A 43 -14.00 23.28 -12.77
N GLY A 44 -14.17 24.21 -11.81
CA GLY A 44 -13.27 24.38 -10.67
C GLY A 44 -13.51 23.42 -9.49
N CYS A 45 -14.67 22.75 -9.42
CA CYS A 45 -14.99 21.82 -8.33
C CYS A 45 -14.79 20.34 -8.67
N GLY A 46 -14.09 20.03 -9.77
CA GLY A 46 -13.80 18.65 -10.22
C GLY A 46 -12.77 17.88 -9.39
N GLY A 47 -12.25 18.48 -8.31
CA GLY A 47 -11.20 17.91 -7.48
C GLY A 47 -9.85 17.77 -8.22
N ARG A 48 -8.95 16.97 -7.66
CA ARG A 48 -7.74 16.56 -8.39
C ARG A 48 -8.15 15.70 -9.59
N PRO A 49 -7.68 15.98 -10.82
CA PRO A 49 -8.02 15.16 -11.97
C PRO A 49 -7.62 13.69 -11.71
N LYS A 50 -8.50 12.77 -12.13
CA LYS A 50 -8.25 11.33 -12.07
C LYS A 50 -6.88 11.06 -12.70
N ARG A 51 -6.00 10.31 -12.01
CA ARG A 51 -4.60 10.06 -12.43
C ARG A 51 -4.58 9.76 -13.94
N GLN A 52 -3.79 10.52 -14.70
CA GLN A 52 -3.61 10.25 -16.13
C GLN A 52 -3.14 8.81 -16.31
N ARG A 53 -3.66 8.13 -17.33
CA ARG A 53 -3.37 6.72 -17.63
C ARG A 53 -1.87 6.59 -17.94
N ASN A 54 -1.11 6.09 -16.97
CA ASN A 54 0.34 5.97 -17.09
C ASN A 54 0.70 4.58 -17.65
N VAL A 55 1.91 4.44 -18.21
CA VAL A 55 2.35 3.20 -18.87
C VAL A 55 2.22 1.99 -17.92
N GLY A 56 2.52 2.16 -16.63
CA GLY A 56 2.36 1.11 -15.62
C GLY A 56 0.91 0.66 -15.39
N THR A 57 -0.08 1.57 -15.44
CA THR A 57 -1.50 1.19 -15.39
C THR A 57 -1.92 0.45 -16.66
N VAL A 58 -1.56 0.96 -17.85
CA VAL A 58 -1.84 0.25 -19.12
C VAL A 58 -1.24 -1.16 -19.10
N LEU A 59 0.00 -1.30 -18.64
CA LEU A 59 0.68 -2.59 -18.59
C LEU A 59 -0.02 -3.57 -17.63
N LYS A 60 -0.46 -3.11 -16.45
CA LYS A 60 -1.22 -3.94 -15.52
C LYS A 60 -2.58 -4.34 -16.11
N ASP A 61 -3.38 -3.36 -16.57
CA ASP A 61 -4.68 -3.59 -17.22
C ASP A 61 -4.56 -4.66 -18.32
N THR A 62 -3.55 -4.52 -19.20
CA THR A 62 -3.36 -5.40 -20.37
C THR A 62 -2.80 -6.77 -20.03
N LEU A 63 -2.12 -6.94 -18.89
CA LEU A 63 -1.65 -8.21 -18.36
C LEU A 63 -2.79 -8.99 -17.66
N ASP A 64 -3.71 -8.28 -17.00
CA ASP A 64 -4.88 -8.86 -16.33
C ASP A 64 -6.00 -9.26 -17.32
N GLU A 65 -5.99 -8.73 -18.54
CA GLU A 65 -6.91 -9.12 -19.62
C GLU A 65 -6.92 -10.64 -19.86
N ARG A 66 -8.12 -11.19 -20.04
CA ARG A 66 -8.35 -12.63 -20.22
C ARG A 66 -8.15 -13.06 -21.68
N ILE A 67 -7.40 -14.13 -21.89
CA ILE A 67 -7.22 -14.81 -23.18
C ILE A 67 -7.56 -16.29 -23.06
N THR A 68 -7.98 -16.90 -24.17
CA THR A 68 -8.28 -18.33 -24.22
C THR A 68 -7.07 -19.11 -24.74
N ILE A 69 -6.62 -20.09 -23.96
CA ILE A 69 -5.46 -20.94 -24.28
C ILE A 69 -5.93 -22.39 -24.37
N ARG A 70 -5.30 -23.15 -25.27
CA ARG A 70 -5.52 -24.58 -25.45
C ARG A 70 -4.37 -25.38 -24.82
N GLU A 71 -4.72 -26.23 -23.87
CA GLU A 71 -3.81 -27.17 -23.21
C GLU A 71 -4.22 -28.58 -23.63
N GLY A 72 -3.57 -29.07 -24.68
CA GLY A 72 -3.87 -30.35 -25.33
C GLY A 72 -5.30 -30.43 -25.83
N LYS A 73 -6.16 -31.16 -25.11
CA LYS A 73 -7.57 -31.40 -25.44
C LYS A 73 -8.55 -30.42 -24.77
N ARG A 74 -8.11 -29.59 -23.82
CA ARG A 74 -8.97 -28.63 -23.10
C ARG A 74 -8.62 -27.19 -23.47
N THR A 75 -9.61 -26.31 -23.45
CA THR A 75 -9.44 -24.86 -23.54
C THR A 75 -9.80 -24.22 -22.22
N ARG A 76 -9.03 -23.21 -21.78
CA ARG A 76 -9.34 -22.42 -20.58
C ARG A 76 -9.06 -20.94 -20.80
N SER A 77 -9.79 -20.09 -20.06
CA SER A 77 -9.56 -18.64 -20.05
C SER A 77 -8.68 -18.25 -18.86
N VAL A 78 -7.55 -17.62 -19.13
CA VAL A 78 -6.52 -17.22 -18.14
C VAL A 78 -6.09 -15.77 -18.41
N SER A 79 -5.46 -15.08 -17.47
CA SER A 79 -4.90 -13.75 -17.76
C SER A 79 -3.71 -13.87 -18.72
N LYS A 80 -3.33 -12.77 -19.41
CA LYS A 80 -2.10 -12.76 -20.22
C LYS A 80 -0.85 -12.94 -19.34
N LEU A 81 -0.87 -12.48 -18.10
CA LEU A 81 0.21 -12.74 -17.13
C LEU A 81 0.36 -14.24 -16.87
N ASP A 82 -0.73 -14.92 -16.48
CA ASP A 82 -0.75 -16.37 -16.23
C ASP A 82 -0.27 -17.15 -17.46
N ALA A 83 -0.69 -16.72 -18.65
CA ALA A 83 -0.30 -17.28 -19.93
C ALA A 83 1.21 -17.25 -20.17
N ILE A 84 1.84 -16.09 -19.90
CA ILE A 84 3.27 -15.87 -20.08
C ILE A 84 4.06 -16.71 -19.08
N ILE A 85 3.64 -16.75 -17.81
CA ILE A 85 4.30 -17.58 -16.78
C ILE A 85 4.17 -19.07 -17.12
N LEU A 86 2.97 -19.53 -17.49
CA LEU A 86 2.75 -20.91 -17.91
C LEU A 86 3.62 -21.28 -19.11
N ARG A 87 3.72 -20.40 -20.11
CA ARG A 87 4.58 -20.62 -21.28
C ARG A 87 6.05 -20.69 -20.90
N LEU A 88 6.52 -19.78 -20.05
CA LEU A 88 7.90 -19.76 -19.54
C LEU A 88 8.25 -21.06 -18.80
N VAL A 89 7.35 -21.56 -17.94
CA VAL A 89 7.52 -22.84 -17.23
C VAL A 89 7.55 -24.01 -18.19
N ASN A 90 6.66 -24.05 -19.19
CA ASN A 90 6.64 -25.12 -20.20
C ASN A 90 7.91 -25.12 -21.07
N ASP A 91 8.39 -23.96 -21.52
CA ASP A 91 9.63 -23.86 -22.30
C ASP A 91 10.88 -24.19 -21.44
N ALA A 92 10.87 -23.85 -20.15
CA ALA A 92 11.93 -24.24 -19.22
C ALA A 92 11.95 -25.77 -18.98
N ALA A 93 10.77 -26.38 -18.83
CA ALA A 93 10.60 -27.83 -18.69
C ALA A 93 10.99 -28.59 -19.97
N SER A 94 10.84 -27.98 -21.15
CA SER A 94 11.29 -28.56 -22.43
C SER A 94 12.81 -28.45 -22.68
N GLY A 95 13.58 -27.91 -21.73
CA GLY A 95 15.04 -27.82 -21.83
C GLY A 95 15.60 -26.51 -22.42
N ASN A 96 14.79 -25.45 -22.58
CA ASN A 96 15.30 -24.17 -23.05
C ASN A 96 16.08 -23.45 -21.93
N ALA A 97 17.41 -23.46 -22.02
CA ALA A 97 18.31 -22.86 -21.03
C ALA A 97 18.00 -21.39 -20.69
N LYS A 98 17.53 -20.58 -21.66
CA LYS A 98 17.16 -19.19 -21.44
C LYS A 98 15.83 -19.05 -20.69
N ALA A 99 14.88 -19.96 -20.95
CA ALA A 99 13.65 -20.02 -20.17
C ALA A 99 13.94 -20.47 -18.72
N GLN A 100 14.84 -21.43 -18.54
CA GLN A 100 15.31 -21.90 -17.23
C GLN A 100 16.01 -20.77 -16.44
N SER A 101 16.95 -20.04 -17.04
CA SER A 101 17.63 -18.93 -16.34
C SER A 101 16.66 -17.83 -15.89
N ASN A 102 15.69 -17.50 -16.74
CA ASN A 102 14.66 -16.51 -16.44
C ASN A 102 13.72 -17.01 -15.33
N LEU A 103 13.32 -18.28 -15.36
CA LEU A 103 12.46 -18.88 -14.34
C LEU A 103 13.17 -18.94 -12.97
N ILE A 104 14.44 -19.38 -12.93
CA ILE A 104 15.25 -19.40 -11.70
C ILE A 104 15.39 -17.98 -11.12
N THR A 105 15.57 -16.97 -11.98
CA THR A 105 15.65 -15.56 -11.56
C THR A 105 14.33 -15.09 -10.91
N LEU A 106 13.18 -15.41 -11.51
CA LEU A 106 11.86 -15.10 -10.95
C LEU A 106 11.59 -15.84 -9.64
N MET A 107 11.99 -17.12 -9.55
CA MET A 107 11.85 -17.90 -8.33
C MET A 107 12.68 -17.30 -7.19
N ARG A 108 13.92 -16.87 -7.46
CA ARG A 108 14.76 -16.16 -6.49
C ARG A 108 14.14 -14.83 -6.05
N SER A 109 13.63 -14.01 -6.97
CA SER A 109 13.02 -12.72 -6.61
C SER A 109 11.72 -12.84 -5.78
N HIS A 110 11.09 -14.02 -5.80
CA HIS A 110 9.89 -14.33 -5.02
C HIS A 110 10.15 -15.26 -3.83
N GLY A 111 11.42 -15.56 -3.49
CA GLY A 111 11.76 -16.41 -2.34
C GLY A 111 11.37 -17.89 -2.49
N LEU A 112 11.05 -18.35 -3.71
CA LEU A 112 10.73 -19.75 -4.02
C LEU A 112 11.98 -20.64 -4.12
N ILE A 113 13.14 -20.01 -4.33
CA ILE A 113 14.46 -20.62 -4.20
C ILE A 113 15.21 -19.70 -3.25
N GLU A 114 15.51 -20.20 -2.05
CA GLU A 114 16.51 -19.56 -1.20
C GLU A 114 17.81 -19.47 -2.02
N PRO A 115 18.57 -18.35 -1.94
CA PRO A 115 19.93 -18.40 -2.43
C PRO A 115 20.61 -19.61 -1.76
N PRO A 116 21.51 -20.33 -2.46
CA PRO A 116 22.43 -21.19 -1.73
C PRO A 116 22.94 -20.35 -0.57
N GLN A 117 22.80 -20.86 0.66
CA GLN A 117 23.56 -20.31 1.78
C GLN A 117 24.98 -20.21 1.23
N GLU A 118 25.47 -18.98 1.01
CA GLU A 118 26.88 -18.84 0.72
C GLU A 118 27.52 -19.55 1.89
N ALA A 119 28.33 -20.57 1.60
CA ALA A 119 29.16 -21.17 2.61
C ALA A 119 30.12 -20.04 2.99
N THR A 120 29.64 -19.18 3.90
CA THR A 120 30.42 -18.12 4.47
C THR A 120 31.54 -18.89 5.12
N ASN A 121 32.74 -18.78 4.55
CA ASN A 121 33.98 -19.20 5.19
C ASN A 121 34.26 -18.21 6.33
N THR A 122 33.26 -18.07 7.20
CA THR A 122 33.34 -17.52 8.54
C THR A 122 34.10 -18.59 9.30
N GLU A 123 35.42 -18.49 9.24
CA GLU A 123 36.25 -19.06 10.29
C GLU A 123 35.61 -18.67 11.63
N PRO A 124 35.37 -19.64 12.54
CA PRO A 124 34.72 -19.34 13.80
C PRO A 124 35.55 -18.30 14.55
N PHE A 125 34.89 -17.25 15.07
CA PHE A 125 35.56 -16.16 15.78
C PHE A 125 36.55 -16.71 16.81
N THR A 126 37.81 -16.33 16.67
CA THR A 126 38.88 -16.77 17.56
C THR A 126 38.81 -16.00 18.89
N SER A 127 39.54 -16.50 19.90
CA SER A 127 39.66 -15.77 21.18
C SER A 127 40.26 -14.36 20.99
N ASP A 128 41.10 -14.17 19.97
CA ASP A 128 41.76 -12.90 19.68
C ASP A 128 40.77 -11.92 19.04
N ASP A 129 39.90 -12.38 18.13
CA ASP A 129 38.84 -11.56 17.54
C ASP A 129 37.88 -11.03 18.62
N LEU A 130 37.49 -11.89 19.56
CA LEU A 130 36.64 -11.52 20.70
C LEU A 130 37.33 -10.52 21.64
N ALA A 131 38.65 -10.65 21.85
CA ALA A 131 39.42 -9.68 22.63
C ALA A 131 39.50 -8.31 21.94
N ILE A 132 39.67 -8.26 20.61
CA ILE A 132 39.64 -7.02 19.82
C ILE A 132 38.26 -6.36 19.88
N ILE A 133 37.18 -7.14 19.76
CA ILE A 133 35.80 -6.63 19.89
C ILE A 133 35.56 -6.07 21.30
N ALA A 134 36.02 -6.76 22.35
CA ALA A 134 35.88 -6.30 23.74
C ALA A 134 36.66 -5.01 24.02
N ASP A 135 37.89 -4.88 23.52
CA ASP A 135 38.70 -3.66 23.61
C ASP A 135 38.08 -2.49 22.83
N PHE A 136 37.57 -2.73 21.61
CA PHE A 136 36.85 -1.73 20.84
C PHE A 136 35.60 -1.22 21.58
N LEU A 137 34.79 -2.13 22.14
CA LEU A 137 33.62 -1.79 22.95
C LEU A 137 34.01 -1.08 24.26
N GLY A 138 35.13 -1.44 24.89
CA GLY A 138 35.66 -0.74 26.06
C GLY A 138 36.09 0.70 25.76
N ARG A 139 36.64 0.97 24.56
CA ARG A 139 37.07 2.30 24.12
C ARG A 139 35.90 3.19 23.67
N HIS A 140 34.90 2.62 23.01
CA HIS A 140 33.77 3.38 22.45
C HIS A 140 32.48 3.35 23.29
N GLY A 141 32.35 2.43 24.26
CA GLY A 141 31.16 2.27 25.10
C GLY A 141 30.84 3.46 26.03
N ASN A 142 31.77 4.41 26.18
CA ASN A 142 31.57 5.67 26.92
C ASN A 142 31.22 6.88 26.02
N GLN A 143 30.97 6.68 24.73
CA GLN A 143 30.51 7.74 23.80
C GLN A 143 29.02 7.57 23.41
N ALA A 144 28.19 7.22 24.39
CA ALA A 144 26.74 7.15 24.25
C ALA A 144 26.05 7.67 25.52
N GLU A 145 25.62 8.93 25.50
CA GLU A 145 24.48 9.51 26.23
C GLU A 145 24.26 10.95 25.65
N PRO A 146 23.02 11.48 25.59
CA PRO A 146 21.78 10.77 25.27
C PRO A 146 20.87 11.50 24.27
N THR A 147 19.91 10.75 23.71
CA THR A 147 18.57 11.29 23.42
C THR A 147 17.54 10.26 23.88
N GLN A 148 16.82 10.61 24.94
CA GLN A 148 15.81 9.81 25.65
C GLN A 148 14.40 10.42 25.47
N PRO A 149 13.30 9.72 25.87
CA PRO A 149 13.02 8.28 25.76
C PRO A 149 11.68 8.13 24.95
N PRO A 150 10.49 7.65 25.40
CA PRO A 150 10.06 6.90 26.60
C PRO A 150 9.77 5.39 26.36
N GLU A 151 10.26 4.58 27.29
CA GLU A 151 9.59 3.46 27.97
C GLU A 151 8.43 2.69 27.30
N SER A 152 8.64 1.38 27.11
CA SER A 152 7.76 0.38 27.72
C SER A 152 8.57 -0.82 28.22
N ASN A 153 8.22 -1.32 29.41
CA ASN A 153 8.89 -2.44 30.07
C ASN A 153 8.82 -3.73 29.24
N GLU A 154 9.91 -4.51 29.21
CA GLU A 154 10.08 -5.64 30.14
C GLU A 154 11.50 -6.22 29.99
N LYS A 155 12.22 -6.39 31.11
CA LYS A 155 13.38 -7.28 31.20
C LYS A 155 12.95 -8.57 31.93
N PRO A 156 13.57 -9.72 31.62
CA PRO A 156 13.17 -11.01 32.17
C PRO A 156 13.76 -11.23 33.56
N GLU A 157 13.20 -12.19 34.30
CA GLU A 157 13.93 -12.84 35.40
C GLU A 157 13.95 -14.36 35.27
N THR A 158 15.00 -14.90 35.86
CA THR A 158 15.56 -16.25 35.70
C THR A 158 15.26 -17.09 36.94
N GLY A 159 15.29 -18.41 36.80
CA GLY A 159 15.37 -19.36 37.92
C GLY A 159 14.07 -20.10 38.23
N GLU A 160 14.09 -21.29 38.83
CA GLU A 160 15.24 -22.14 39.19
C GLU A 160 14.73 -23.57 39.49
N ALA A 161 15.63 -24.57 39.37
CA ALA A 161 15.56 -25.90 39.99
C ALA A 161 14.42 -26.91 39.64
N GLU A 162 14.73 -28.18 39.91
CA GLU A 162 14.04 -29.40 39.45
C GLU A 162 12.86 -29.89 40.34
N PRO A 163 12.01 -30.81 39.84
CA PRO A 163 10.78 -31.26 40.50
C PRO A 163 11.01 -32.53 41.36
N PRO A 164 10.06 -32.95 42.22
CA PRO A 164 8.98 -33.83 41.73
C PRO A 164 7.63 -33.72 42.47
N SER A 165 6.52 -34.07 41.79
CA SER A 165 5.51 -35.06 42.24
C SER A 165 4.21 -35.01 41.41
N LYS A 166 3.55 -36.16 41.28
CA LYS A 166 2.22 -36.32 40.66
C LYS A 166 1.19 -36.56 41.77
N GLU A 167 0.10 -35.80 41.79
CA GLU A 167 -1.21 -36.22 42.34
C GLU A 167 -2.28 -35.33 41.67
N ILE A 168 -3.07 -35.85 40.72
CA ILE A 168 -4.31 -36.64 40.88
C ILE A 168 -5.53 -35.76 41.19
N LYS A 169 -6.66 -36.17 40.61
CA LYS A 169 -7.91 -35.42 40.43
C LYS A 169 -8.76 -35.29 41.69
N GLU A 170 -9.74 -34.39 41.59
CA GLU A 170 -11.07 -34.45 42.22
C GLU A 170 -11.18 -34.30 43.75
N THR A 171 -11.49 -33.07 44.17
CA THR A 171 -12.61 -32.80 45.09
C THR A 171 -13.88 -32.58 44.25
N LYS A 172 -15.12 -32.81 44.70
CA LYS A 172 -15.71 -33.49 45.87
C LYS A 172 -17.23 -33.55 45.66
N SER A 173 -17.90 -34.54 46.26
CA SER A 173 -19.37 -34.75 46.33
C SER A 173 -20.07 -35.28 45.08
#